data_AF-A0A520HPZ3-F1
#
_entry.id   AF-A0A520HPZ3-F1
#
_cell.length_a   1.000
_cell.length_b   1.000
_cell.length_c   1.000
_cell.angle_alpha   90.00
_cell.angle_beta   90.00
_cell.angle_gamma   90.00
#
_symmetry.space_group_name_H-M   'P 1'
#
loop_
_entity.id
_entity.type
_entity.pdbx_description
1 polymer ?
#
loop_
_entity_poly.entity_id
_entity_poly.type
_entity_poly.pdbx_seq_one_letter_code
_entity_poly.pdbx_strand_id
1 'polypeptide(L)'
;GFGAVKKQFQGWTQEGRIGSEKILLLKPATFMNESGRAIGEALRFYKLDVDALTVFHDELDIAPFRVKVKTGGGTAGHNGLRSTDQHLGPDFRRVRLGVGHPGHKDRVTGYVLGNYAKAEIEPLSDMLGAIAAEAPWLAAGDDVRFMNDVAVRMQP
;
A
#
# COMPACT_ATOMS: atom_id res chain seq x y z
N GLY A 1 -9.87 11.92 12.70
CA GLY A 1 -8.91 11.00 13.34
C GLY A 1 -9.37 9.57 13.18
N PHE A 2 -8.51 8.60 13.49
CA PHE A 2 -8.83 7.16 13.48
C PHE A 2 -9.16 6.68 14.89
N GLY A 3 -10.12 5.76 14.99
CA GLY A 3 -10.50 5.11 16.25
C GLY A 3 -9.50 4.04 16.68
N ALA A 4 -9.81 3.33 17.76
CA ALA A 4 -8.97 2.25 18.27
C ALA A 4 -8.80 1.10 17.27
N VAL A 5 -7.63 0.46 17.31
CA VAL A 5 -7.33 -0.74 16.52
C VAL A 5 -8.27 -1.88 16.93
N LYS A 6 -8.89 -2.54 15.93
CA LYS A 6 -9.73 -3.73 16.10
C LYS A 6 -9.13 -4.91 15.37
N LYS A 7 -9.43 -6.13 15.82
CA LYS A 7 -9.10 -7.38 15.10
C LYS A 7 -10.31 -7.84 14.31
N GLN A 8 -10.30 -7.63 13.00
CA GLN A 8 -11.38 -7.97 12.07
C GLN A 8 -10.79 -8.33 10.71
N PHE A 9 -11.53 -9.08 9.89
CA PHE A 9 -11.13 -9.46 8.53
C PHE A 9 -9.75 -10.14 8.45
N GLN A 10 -9.43 -10.98 9.45
CA GLN A 10 -8.13 -11.64 9.58
C GLN A 10 -6.94 -10.66 9.61
N GLY A 11 -7.16 -9.47 10.16
CA GLY A 11 -6.17 -8.41 10.25
C GLY A 11 -6.45 -7.43 11.39
N TRP A 12 -5.72 -6.32 11.34
CA TRP A 12 -5.95 -5.16 12.20
C TRP A 12 -6.62 -4.06 11.38
N THR A 13 -7.71 -3.52 11.92
CA THR A 13 -8.46 -2.45 11.29
C THR A 13 -8.52 -1.20 12.15
N GLN A 14 -8.60 -0.04 11.50
CA GLN A 14 -8.97 1.23 12.11
C GLN A 14 -9.93 1.96 11.18
N GLU A 15 -11.04 2.44 11.73
CA GLU A 15 -11.96 3.31 11.00
C GLU A 15 -11.69 4.77 11.38
N GLY A 16 -11.80 5.66 10.41
CA GLY A 16 -11.61 7.08 10.62
C GLY A 16 -12.16 7.90 9.46
N ARG A 17 -11.78 9.18 9.45
CA ARG A 17 -12.04 10.07 8.32
C ARG A 17 -10.79 10.79 7.89
N ILE A 18 -10.64 10.93 6.58
CA ILE A 18 -9.67 11.80 5.92
C ILE A 18 -10.49 12.76 5.07
N GLY A 19 -10.50 14.05 5.41
CA GLY A 19 -11.44 15.00 4.81
C GLY A 19 -12.89 14.59 5.04
N SER A 20 -13.70 14.58 3.96
CA SER A 20 -15.07 14.09 3.96
C SER A 20 -15.17 12.57 3.93
N GLU A 21 -14.12 11.85 3.56
CA GLU A 21 -14.23 10.42 3.27
C GLU A 21 -14.11 9.57 4.52
N LYS A 22 -14.97 8.55 4.62
CA LYS A 22 -14.87 7.52 5.66
C LYS A 22 -13.87 6.46 5.19
N ILE A 23 -12.82 6.26 5.95
CA ILE A 23 -11.71 5.37 5.58
C ILE A 23 -11.64 4.19 6.55
N LEU A 24 -11.48 2.99 6.00
CA LEU A 24 -11.04 1.79 6.70
C LEU A 24 -9.57 1.55 6.36
N LEU A 25 -8.70 1.62 7.35
CA LEU A 25 -7.35 1.08 7.24
C LEU A 25 -7.39 -0.40 7.59
N LEU A 26 -6.81 -1.24 6.74
CA LEU A 26 -6.66 -2.68 6.97
C LEU A 26 -5.20 -3.06 6.81
N LYS A 27 -4.63 -3.68 7.84
CA LYS A 27 -3.36 -4.42 7.77
C LYS A 27 -3.68 -5.92 7.89
N PRO A 28 -3.66 -6.69 6.79
CA PRO A 28 -3.83 -8.14 6.87
C PRO A 28 -2.83 -8.77 7.84
N ALA A 29 -3.30 -9.68 8.70
CA ALA A 29 -2.47 -10.48 9.61
C ALA A 29 -2.27 -11.92 9.08
N THR A 30 -2.66 -12.17 7.82
CA THR A 30 -2.40 -13.40 7.11
C THR A 30 -0.93 -13.45 6.64
N PHE A 31 -0.50 -14.59 6.10
CA PHE A 31 0.69 -14.60 5.25
C PHE A 31 0.46 -13.73 4.00
N MET A 32 1.55 -13.22 3.42
CA MET A 32 1.50 -12.32 2.27
C MET A 32 0.82 -12.97 1.05
N ASN A 33 0.99 -14.27 0.83
CA ASN A 33 0.30 -15.00 -0.24
C ASN A 33 -1.20 -15.20 0.00
N GLU A 34 -1.72 -14.82 1.17
CA GLU A 34 -3.13 -14.92 1.56
C GLU A 34 -3.79 -13.55 1.80
N SER A 35 -3.13 -12.45 1.45
CA SER A 35 -3.64 -11.09 1.70
C SER A 35 -4.98 -10.81 1.02
N GLY A 36 -5.24 -11.38 -0.17
CA GLY A 36 -6.49 -11.19 -0.90
C GLY A 36 -7.71 -11.70 -0.15
N ARG A 37 -7.54 -12.72 0.69
CA ARG A 37 -8.62 -13.26 1.53
C ARG A 37 -9.11 -12.24 2.56
N ALA A 38 -8.18 -11.57 3.24
CA ALA A 38 -8.48 -10.52 4.23
C ALA A 38 -9.12 -9.29 3.57
N ILE A 39 -8.56 -8.85 2.45
CA ILE A 39 -9.05 -7.69 1.69
C ILE A 39 -10.47 -7.96 1.17
N GLY A 40 -10.69 -9.12 0.55
CA GLY A 40 -12.00 -9.48 0.03
C GLY A 40 -13.07 -9.66 1.12
N GLU A 41 -12.70 -10.11 2.31
CA GLU A 41 -13.63 -10.16 3.45
C GLU A 41 -14.10 -8.77 3.86
N ALA A 42 -13.17 -7.79 3.93
CA ALA A 42 -13.51 -6.41 4.25
C ALA A 42 -14.41 -5.77 3.18
N LEU A 43 -14.06 -5.89 1.89
CA LEU A 43 -14.86 -5.33 0.79
C LEU A 43 -16.29 -5.87 0.80
N ARG A 44 -16.47 -7.19 0.96
CA ARG A 44 -17.80 -7.81 1.05
C ARG A 44 -18.59 -7.31 2.26
N PHE A 45 -17.95 -7.16 3.43
CA PHE A 45 -18.61 -6.68 4.64
C PHE A 45 -19.14 -5.25 4.49
N TYR A 46 -18.34 -4.35 3.92
CA TYR A 46 -18.76 -2.96 3.68
C TYR A 46 -19.54 -2.77 2.37
N LYS A 47 -19.72 -3.82 1.57
CA LYS A 47 -20.39 -3.79 0.26
C LYS A 47 -19.74 -2.78 -0.69
N LEU A 48 -18.42 -2.83 -0.76
CA LEU A 48 -17.59 -2.00 -1.62
C LEU A 48 -17.00 -2.82 -2.75
N ASP A 49 -16.78 -2.18 -3.90
CA ASP A 49 -16.10 -2.75 -5.04
C ASP A 49 -14.60 -2.37 -5.05
N VAL A 50 -13.86 -2.89 -6.03
CA VAL A 50 -12.38 -2.72 -6.12
C VAL A 50 -11.94 -1.29 -6.42
N ASP A 51 -12.84 -0.44 -6.91
CA ASP A 51 -12.63 0.99 -7.12
C ASP A 51 -12.46 1.76 -5.79
N ALA A 52 -13.03 1.25 -4.70
CA ALA A 52 -12.84 1.77 -3.35
C ALA A 52 -11.54 1.28 -2.69
N LEU A 53 -10.82 0.32 -3.31
CA LEU A 53 -9.63 -0.30 -2.75
C LEU A 53 -8.34 0.42 -3.20
N THR A 54 -7.53 0.81 -2.22
CA THR A 54 -6.13 1.22 -2.43
C THR A 54 -5.19 0.28 -1.68
N VAL A 55 -4.28 -0.38 -2.40
CA VAL A 55 -3.26 -1.29 -1.84
C VAL A 55 -1.90 -0.61 -1.85
N PHE A 56 -1.28 -0.49 -0.68
CA PHE A 56 0.11 -0.06 -0.53
C PHE A 56 1.00 -1.30 -0.49
N HIS A 57 2.05 -1.34 -1.31
CA HIS A 57 2.97 -2.48 -1.36
C HIS A 57 4.39 -2.05 -1.75
N ASP A 58 5.38 -2.87 -1.39
CA ASP A 58 6.75 -2.69 -1.83
C ASP A 58 6.91 -3.02 -3.32
N GLU A 59 7.78 -2.27 -3.98
CA GLU A 59 8.03 -2.37 -5.41
C GLU A 59 9.54 -2.39 -5.70
N LEU A 60 10.00 -3.51 -6.25
CA LEU A 60 11.41 -3.75 -6.55
C LEU A 60 11.88 -2.96 -7.77
N ASP A 61 10.98 -2.71 -8.73
CA ASP A 61 11.31 -2.02 -9.99
C ASP A 61 11.36 -0.50 -9.84
N ILE A 62 11.02 0.02 -8.67
CA ILE A 62 11.06 1.45 -8.36
C ILE A 62 12.22 1.72 -7.41
N ALA A 63 13.00 2.77 -7.72
CA ALA A 63 14.11 3.20 -6.88
C ALA A 63 13.66 3.44 -5.42
N PRO A 64 14.53 3.15 -4.42
CA PRO A 64 14.19 3.31 -3.01
C PRO A 64 13.57 4.67 -2.70
N PHE A 65 12.53 4.66 -1.87
CA PHE A 65 11.80 5.83 -1.37
C PHE A 65 11.08 6.66 -2.44
N ARG A 66 10.93 6.13 -3.67
CA ARG A 66 10.05 6.72 -4.69
C ARG A 66 8.66 6.10 -4.62
N VAL A 67 7.65 6.94 -4.75
CA VAL A 67 6.23 6.53 -4.70
C VAL A 67 5.63 6.70 -6.09
N LYS A 68 4.86 5.70 -6.54
CA LYS A 68 4.02 5.81 -7.74
C LYS A 68 2.62 5.29 -7.46
N VAL A 69 1.64 5.81 -8.17
CA VAL A 69 0.27 5.28 -8.15
C VAL A 69 -0.09 4.71 -9.51
N LYS A 70 -0.81 3.59 -9.51
CA LYS A 70 -1.33 2.95 -10.71
C LYS A 70 -2.61 2.18 -10.39
N THR A 71 -3.61 2.26 -11.26
CA THR A 71 -4.77 1.36 -11.23
C THR A 71 -4.54 0.18 -12.18
N GLY A 72 -4.88 -1.03 -11.75
CA GLY A 72 -4.68 -2.22 -12.58
C GLY A 72 -3.23 -2.65 -12.72
N GLY A 73 -2.98 -3.51 -13.71
CA GLY A 73 -1.65 -4.01 -14.06
C GLY A 73 -1.29 -5.36 -13.43
N GLY A 74 -0.09 -5.84 -13.74
CA GLY A 74 0.40 -7.13 -13.24
C GLY A 74 0.92 -7.06 -11.81
N THR A 75 1.23 -8.23 -11.26
CA THR A 75 1.71 -8.40 -9.88
C THR A 75 3.21 -8.16 -9.72
N ALA A 76 3.97 -8.13 -10.82
CA ALA A 76 5.45 -8.09 -10.81
C ALA A 76 6.09 -9.15 -9.89
N GLY A 77 5.42 -10.30 -9.72
CA GLY A 77 5.88 -11.37 -8.82
C GLY A 77 5.52 -11.19 -7.35
N HIS A 78 4.94 -10.05 -6.95
CA HIS A 78 4.55 -9.76 -5.57
C HIS A 78 3.40 -10.67 -5.11
N ASN A 79 3.63 -11.44 -4.04
CA ASN A 79 2.70 -12.47 -3.56
C ASN A 79 1.38 -11.92 -3.01
N GLY A 80 1.41 -10.76 -2.34
CA GLY A 80 0.19 -10.07 -1.87
C GLY A 80 -0.73 -9.62 -2.99
N LEU A 81 -0.18 -8.94 -4.00
CA LEU A 81 -0.91 -8.59 -5.22
C LEU A 81 -1.44 -9.81 -5.94
N ARG A 82 -0.64 -10.89 -6.09
CA ARG A 82 -1.12 -12.15 -6.69
C ARG A 82 -2.33 -12.71 -5.95
N SER A 83 -2.28 -12.73 -4.62
CA SER A 83 -3.40 -13.15 -3.78
C SER A 83 -4.63 -12.26 -3.98
N THR A 84 -4.42 -10.95 -4.04
CA THR A 84 -5.49 -9.95 -4.22
C THR A 84 -6.16 -10.09 -5.59
N ASP A 85 -5.37 -10.15 -6.66
CA ASP A 85 -5.83 -10.35 -8.05
C ASP A 85 -6.67 -11.63 -8.18
N GLN A 86 -6.26 -12.73 -7.52
CA GLN A 86 -7.00 -14.00 -7.55
C GLN A 86 -8.41 -13.90 -6.94
N HIS A 87 -8.59 -13.03 -5.94
CA HIS A 87 -9.86 -12.90 -5.22
C HIS A 87 -10.77 -11.81 -5.80
N LEU A 88 -10.18 -10.76 -6.36
CA LEU A 88 -10.87 -9.50 -6.65
C LEU A 88 -10.68 -9.01 -8.09
N GLY A 89 -9.77 -9.60 -8.85
CA GLY A 89 -9.31 -9.05 -10.12
C GLY A 89 -8.26 -7.94 -9.92
N PRO A 90 -7.61 -7.47 -11.00
CA PRO A 90 -6.45 -6.60 -10.91
C PRO A 90 -6.79 -5.11 -10.77
N ASP A 91 -8.04 -4.71 -11.04
CA ASP A 91 -8.48 -3.34 -11.32
C ASP A 91 -8.66 -2.44 -10.07
N PHE A 92 -7.87 -2.69 -9.03
CA PHE A 92 -7.78 -1.82 -7.85
C PHE A 92 -6.60 -0.83 -7.96
N ARG A 93 -6.64 0.23 -7.16
CA ARG A 93 -5.58 1.23 -7.06
C ARG A 93 -4.39 0.67 -6.27
N ARG A 94 -3.17 0.87 -6.77
CA ARG A 94 -1.90 0.43 -6.18
C ARG A 94 -1.03 1.64 -5.89
N VAL A 95 -0.64 1.82 -4.62
CA VAL A 95 0.43 2.73 -4.21
C VAL A 95 1.71 1.92 -4.06
N ARG A 96 2.62 2.12 -5.02
CA ARG A 96 3.86 1.37 -5.19
C ARG A 96 4.97 2.09 -4.45
N LEU A 97 5.50 1.47 -3.40
CA LEU A 97 6.55 2.00 -2.55
C LEU A 97 7.89 1.41 -2.99
N GLY A 98 8.72 2.23 -3.62
CA GLY A 98 10.02 1.80 -4.12
C GLY A 98 10.91 1.29 -3.00
N VAL A 99 11.32 0.03 -3.11
CA VAL A 99 12.33 -0.58 -2.24
C VAL A 99 13.60 -0.90 -3.01
N GLY A 100 13.61 -0.78 -4.34
CA GLY A 100 14.75 -1.15 -5.19
C GLY A 100 14.94 -2.66 -5.34
N HIS A 101 15.86 -3.07 -6.21
CA HIS A 101 16.08 -4.47 -6.55
C HIS A 101 17.51 -4.91 -6.14
N PRO A 102 17.70 -6.11 -5.54
CA PRO A 102 19.01 -6.61 -5.12
C PRO A 102 19.91 -7.10 -6.27
N GLY A 103 19.66 -6.63 -7.49
CA GLY A 103 20.35 -7.03 -8.73
C GLY A 103 20.02 -8.42 -9.28
N HIS A 104 19.76 -9.42 -8.43
CA HIS A 104 19.49 -10.80 -8.85
C HIS A 104 18.24 -11.40 -8.20
N LYS A 105 17.46 -12.15 -8.99
CA LYS A 105 16.20 -12.79 -8.58
C LYS A 105 16.33 -13.67 -7.33
N ASP A 106 17.43 -14.40 -7.19
CA ASP A 106 17.62 -15.35 -6.10
C ASP A 106 17.83 -14.65 -4.74
N ARG A 107 18.14 -13.35 -4.75
CA ARG A 107 18.30 -12.53 -3.54
C ARG A 107 17.01 -11.82 -3.14
N VAL A 108 15.98 -11.81 -3.99
CA VAL A 108 14.75 -11.05 -3.78
C VAL A 108 14.07 -11.45 -2.47
N THR A 109 13.92 -12.75 -2.22
CA THR A 109 13.27 -13.24 -0.98
C THR A 109 13.99 -12.75 0.27
N GLY A 110 15.32 -12.85 0.32
CA GLY A 110 16.10 -12.37 1.46
C GLY A 110 16.09 -10.84 1.60
N TYR A 111 16.00 -10.13 0.47
CA TYR A 111 15.95 -8.67 0.42
C TYR A 111 14.64 -8.13 1.01
N VAL A 112 13.49 -8.60 0.54
CA VAL A 112 12.16 -8.10 0.99
C VAL A 112 11.80 -8.54 2.41
N LEU A 113 12.42 -9.61 2.91
CA LEU A 113 12.29 -10.05 4.30
C LEU A 113 13.34 -9.42 5.23
N GLY A 114 14.31 -8.69 4.67
CA GLY A 114 15.35 -8.00 5.41
C GLY A 114 14.80 -6.76 6.12
N ASN A 115 15.47 -6.36 7.20
CA ASN A 115 15.22 -5.07 7.84
C ASN A 115 15.92 -3.95 7.05
N TYR A 116 15.32 -2.77 7.06
CA TYR A 116 15.98 -1.55 6.62
C TYR A 116 17.26 -1.29 7.44
N ALA A 117 18.30 -0.82 6.78
CA ALA A 117 19.52 -0.35 7.44
C ALA A 117 19.26 0.93 8.22
N LYS A 118 20.11 1.23 9.22
CA LYS A 118 19.96 2.44 10.04
C LYS A 118 19.92 3.73 9.21
N ALA A 119 20.71 3.79 8.15
CA ALA A 119 20.76 4.94 7.23
C ALA A 119 19.49 5.10 6.38
N GLU A 120 18.64 4.07 6.30
CA GLU A 120 17.40 4.08 5.53
C GLU A 120 16.19 4.51 6.37
N ILE A 121 16.32 4.53 7.70
CA ILE A 121 15.19 4.81 8.61
C ILE A 121 14.67 6.24 8.46
N GLU A 122 15.55 7.21 8.30
CA GLU A 122 15.16 8.62 8.12
C GLU A 122 14.48 8.83 6.75
N PRO A 123 15.08 8.45 5.60
CA PRO A 123 14.39 8.49 4.31
C PRO A 123 13.07 7.72 4.27
N LEU A 124 13.00 6.56 4.94
CA LEU A 124 11.76 5.80 5.09
C LEU A 124 10.70 6.60 5.85
N SER A 125 11.08 7.21 6.96
CA SER A 125 10.19 8.03 7.78
C SER A 125 9.68 9.24 7.00
N ASP A 126 10.55 9.89 6.21
CA ASP A 126 10.17 11.01 5.34
C ASP A 126 9.15 10.58 4.28
N MET A 127 9.40 9.44 3.60
CA MET A 127 8.48 8.88 2.62
C MET A 127 7.11 8.58 3.24
N LEU A 128 7.10 7.91 4.40
CA LEU A 128 5.85 7.56 5.09
C LEU A 128 5.11 8.82 5.59
N GLY A 129 5.85 9.82 6.07
CA GLY A 129 5.32 11.12 6.48
C GLY A 129 4.70 11.88 5.32
N ALA A 130 5.36 11.92 4.16
CA ALA A 130 4.84 12.54 2.94
C ALA A 130 3.56 11.86 2.45
N ILE A 131 3.53 10.52 2.41
CA ILE A 131 2.33 9.75 2.05
C ILE A 131 1.18 10.08 3.02
N ALA A 132 1.44 10.11 4.32
CA ALA A 132 0.42 10.39 5.32
C ALA A 132 -0.12 11.82 5.20
N ALA A 133 0.75 12.81 4.94
CA ALA A 133 0.36 14.21 4.76
C ALA A 133 -0.53 14.42 3.53
N GLU A 134 -0.27 13.67 2.44
CA GLU A 134 -0.96 13.80 1.16
C GLU A 134 -2.08 12.77 0.95
N ALA A 135 -2.34 11.90 1.93
CA ALA A 135 -3.45 10.96 1.92
C ALA A 135 -4.85 11.59 1.63
N PRO A 136 -5.14 12.87 1.92
CA PRO A 136 -6.38 13.50 1.49
C PRO A 136 -6.62 13.46 -0.03
N TRP A 137 -5.58 13.53 -0.86
CA TRP A 137 -5.73 13.43 -2.31
C TRP A 137 -6.09 12.02 -2.76
N LEU A 138 -5.52 10.98 -2.12
CA LEU A 138 -5.93 9.60 -2.37
C LEU A 138 -7.40 9.38 -1.99
N ALA A 139 -7.82 9.89 -0.83
CA ALA A 139 -9.20 9.81 -0.38
C ALA A 139 -10.16 10.50 -1.37
N ALA A 140 -9.77 11.66 -1.92
CA ALA A 140 -10.53 12.38 -2.93
C ALA A 140 -10.46 11.76 -4.35
N GLY A 141 -9.64 10.72 -4.56
CA GLY A 141 -9.43 10.09 -5.86
C GLY A 141 -8.52 10.85 -6.83
N ASP A 142 -7.77 11.85 -6.35
CA ASP A 142 -6.83 12.63 -7.15
C ASP A 142 -5.40 12.05 -7.07
N ASP A 143 -5.20 10.96 -7.82
CA ASP A 143 -3.93 10.24 -7.84
C ASP A 143 -2.77 11.08 -8.40
N VAL A 144 -3.06 11.98 -9.34
CA VAL A 144 -2.05 12.85 -9.97
C VAL A 144 -1.54 13.85 -8.96
N ARG A 145 -2.44 14.53 -8.24
CA ARG A 145 -2.05 15.48 -7.20
C ARG A 145 -1.35 14.81 -6.03
N PHE A 146 -1.84 13.64 -5.59
CA PHE A 146 -1.14 12.84 -4.58
C PHE A 146 0.33 12.60 -4.98
N MET A 147 0.58 12.11 -6.19
CA MET A 147 1.95 11.82 -6.64
C MET A 147 2.81 13.08 -6.71
N ASN A 148 2.27 14.19 -7.21
CA ASN A 148 3.01 15.44 -7.31
C ASN A 148 3.37 16.00 -5.93
N ASP A 149 2.40 16.08 -5.02
CA ASP A 149 2.60 16.70 -3.71
C ASP A 149 3.51 15.82 -2.82
N VAL A 150 3.41 14.48 -2.92
CA VAL A 150 4.39 13.56 -2.31
C VAL A 150 5.78 13.80 -2.89
N ALA A 151 5.91 13.92 -4.20
CA ALA A 151 7.21 14.16 -4.82
C ALA A 151 7.83 15.49 -4.41
N VAL A 152 7.02 16.55 -4.24
CA VAL A 152 7.48 17.86 -3.73
C VAL A 152 7.96 17.75 -2.29
N ARG A 153 7.23 17.05 -1.41
CA ARG A 153 7.65 16.86 -0.01
C ARG A 153 8.93 16.05 0.14
N MET A 154 9.20 15.16 -0.81
CA MET A 154 10.41 14.34 -0.85
C MET A 154 11.60 15.05 -1.51
N GLN A 155 11.48 16.32 -1.89
CA GLN A 155 12.62 17.12 -2.32
C GLN A 155 13.42 17.55 -1.08
N PRO A 156 14.76 17.49 -1.14
CA PRO A 156 15.63 17.94 -0.07
C PRO A 156 15.56 19.46 0.16
#